data_AF-A0A3D1KIL4-F1
#
_entry.id   AF-A0A3D1KIL4-F1
#
_cell.length_a   1.000
_cell.length_b   1.000
_cell.length_c   1.000
_cell.angle_alpha   90.00
_cell.angle_beta   90.00
_cell.angle_gamma   90.00
#
_symmetry.space_group_name_H-M   'P 1'
#
loop_
_entity.id
_entity.type
_entity.pdbx_description
1 polymer ?
#
loop_
_entity_poly.entity_id
_entity_poly.type
_entity_poly.pdbx_seq_one_letter_code
_entity_poly.pdbx_strand_id
1 'polypeptide(L)' 'MLQRLKIQNYALIEHLDMELHAGFSTITGETGAGKSIIL' A
#
# COMPACT_ATOMS: atom_id res chain seq x y z
N MET A 1 10.74 -11.81 -3.00
CA MET A 1 9.88 -10.85 -3.71
C MET A 1 8.66 -10.60 -2.84
N LEU A 2 8.22 -9.36 -2.68
CA LEU A 2 7.03 -9.04 -1.90
C LEU A 2 5.80 -9.62 -2.61
N GLN A 3 4.98 -10.43 -1.92
CA GLN A 3 3.85 -11.16 -2.51
C GLN A 3 2.49 -10.61 -2.05
N ARG A 4 2.44 -10.06 -0.83
CA ARG A 4 1.23 -9.52 -0.23
C ARG A 4 1.62 -8.45 0.76
N LEU A 5 0.85 -7.37 0.80
CA LEU A 5 0.96 -6.31 1.79
C LEU A 5 -0.34 -6.23 2.55
N LYS A 6 -0.25 -6.34 3.88
CA LYS A 6 -1.39 -6.21 4.79
C LYS A 6 -1.07 -5.16 5.86
N ILE A 7 -1.88 -4.12 5.94
CA ILE A 7 -1.77 -3.03 6.92
C ILE A 7 -3.09 -2.93 7.68
N GLN A 8 -3.03 -2.77 9.00
CA GLN A 8 -4.19 -2.59 9.86
C GLN A 8 -3.88 -1.51 10.91
N ASN A 9 -4.81 -0.57 11.09
CA ASN A 9 -4.77 0.47 12.11
C ASN A 9 -3.42 1.23 12.19
N TYR A 10 -2.89 1.65 11.04
CA TYR A 10 -1.60 2.35 10.97
C TYR A 10 -1.71 3.68 10.22
N ALA A 11 -1.33 4.77 10.91
CA ALA A 11 -1.42 6.14 10.42
C ALA A 11 -2.81 6.48 9.86
N LEU A 12 -2.96 6.56 8.53
CA LEU A 12 -4.22 6.86 7.84
C LEU A 12 -4.95 5.61 7.33
N ILE A 13 -4.39 4.42 7.53
CA ILE A 13 -4.89 3.15 6.96
C ILE A 13 -5.58 2.34 8.06
N GLU A 14 -6.91 2.23 7.99
CA GLU A 14 -7.69 1.30 8.85
C GLU A 14 -7.48 -0.16 8.42
N HIS A 15 -7.62 -0.43 7.13
CA HIS A 15 -7.41 -1.76 6.55
C HIS A 15 -6.91 -1.66 5.10
N LEU A 16 -5.79 -2.32 4.81
CA LEU A 16 -5.28 -2.56 3.47
C LEU A 16 -4.86 -4.02 3.36
N ASP A 17 -5.29 -4.70 2.31
CA ASP A 17 -4.85 -6.05 1.99
C ASP A 17 -4.72 -6.16 0.46
N MET A 18 -3.49 -6.27 -0.03
CA MET A 18 -3.20 -6.30 -1.46
C MET A 18 -2.18 -7.39 -1.80
N GLU A 19 -2.44 -8.11 -2.89
CA GLU A 19 -1.47 -9.04 -3.48
C GLU A 19 -0.61 -8.32 -4.50
N LEU A 20 0.70 -8.60 -4.46
CA LEU A 20 1.68 -8.02 -5.35
C LEU A 20 2.10 -9.08 -6.36
N HIS A 21 1.88 -8.76 -7.63
CA HIS A 21 2.24 -9.64 -8.73
C HIS A 21 3.64 -9.31 -9.25
N ALA A 22 4.23 -10.29 -9.95
CA ALA A 22 5.50 -10.07 -10.64
C ALA A 22 5.35 -8.96 -11.68
N GLY A 23 6.41 -8.14 -11.83
CA GLY A 23 6.42 -7.00 -12.73
C GLY A 23 6.47 -5.67 -11.99
N PHE A 24 5.84 -4.65 -12.56
CA PHE A 24 5.86 -3.28 -12.05
C PHE A 24 4.53 -2.94 -11.38
N SER A 25 4.60 -2.52 -10.12
CA SER A 25 3.44 -2.05 -9.36
C SER A 25 3.58 -0.56 -9.12
N THR A 26 2.51 0.20 -9.41
CA THR A 26 2.47 1.64 -9.18
C THR A 26 1.38 1.97 -8.18
N ILE A 27 1.71 2.79 -7.19
CA ILE A 27 0.76 3.35 -6.24
C ILE A 27 0.59 4.84 -6.56
N THR A 28 -0.64 5.25 -6.86
CA THR A 28 -0.98 6.63 -7.21
C THR A 28 -1.97 7.21 -6.20
N GLY A 29 -2.21 8.53 -6.30
CA GLY A 29 -3.09 9.25 -5.37
C GLY A 29 -2.63 10.69 -5.18
N GLU A 30 -3.50 11.51 -4.58
CA GLU A 30 -3.25 12.93 -4.34
C GLU A 30 -2.23 13.18 -3.21
N THR A 31 -1.80 14.43 -3.05
CA THR A 31 -0.95 14.84 -1.90
C THR A 31 -1.72 14.62 -0.60
N GLY A 32 -1.09 13.96 0.37
CA GLY A 32 -1.75 13.63 1.65
C GLY A 32 -2.56 12.33 1.66
N ALA A 33 -2.73 11.66 0.51
CA ALA A 33 -3.48 10.40 0.42
C ALA A 33 -2.81 9.17 1.09
N GLY A 34 -1.71 9.36 1.83
CA GLY A 34 -1.08 8.28 2.58
C GLY A 34 -0.20 7.31 1.78
N LYS A 35 0.12 7.60 0.51
CA LYS A 35 0.99 6.73 -0.32
C LYS A 35 2.34 6.39 0.33
N SER A 36 2.95 7.36 1.03
CA SER A 36 4.23 7.16 1.72
C SER A 36 4.15 6.23 2.93
N ILE A 37 2.94 5.91 3.40
CA ILE A 37 2.71 4.95 4.50
C ILE A 37 2.88 3.50 3.99
N ILE A 38 2.75 3.30 2.68
CA ILE A 38 2.83 1.98 2.03
C ILE A 38 4.29 1.61 1.65
N LEU A 39 5.22 2.57 1.69
CA LEU A 39 6.63 2.42 1.28
C LEU A 39 7.58 2.20 2.46
#